data_AF-A0AAI7ZJF4-F1
#
_entry.id   AF-A0AAI7ZJF4-F1
#
_cell.length_a   1.000
_cell.length_b   1.000
_cell.length_c   1.000
_cell.angle_alpha   90.00
_cell.angle_beta   90.00
_cell.angle_gamma   90.00
#
_symmetry.space_group_name_H-M   'P 1'
#
loop_
_entity.id
_entity.type
_entity.pdbx_description
1 polymer ?
#
loop_
_entity_poly.entity_id
_entity_poly.type
_entity_poly.pdbx_seq_one_letter_code
_entity_poly.pdbx_strand_id
1 'polypeptide(L)'
;MFVTLMPIQASREDLTAALARGDEASRGARVERIEWLAQHYFSPGAVMGDLAVLHMLEEARRCFISGHFVGALLLATSFMGM
;
A
#
# COMPACT_ATOMS: atom_id res chain seq x y z
N MET A 1 -9.39 -20.62 -22.72
CA MET A 1 -8.38 -20.85 -21.66
C MET A 1 -9.09 -20.65 -20.33
N PHE A 2 -9.52 -21.73 -19.67
CA PHE A 2 -10.21 -21.65 -18.39
C PHE A 2 -9.15 -21.57 -17.29
N VAL A 3 -9.11 -20.46 -16.54
CA VAL A 3 -8.34 -20.37 -15.29
C VAL A 3 -9.14 -21.15 -14.25
N THR A 4 -8.76 -22.39 -14.01
CA THR A 4 -9.30 -23.15 -12.87
C THR A 4 -8.81 -22.47 -11.60
N LEU A 5 -9.68 -21.71 -10.94
CA LEU A 5 -9.46 -21.24 -9.58
C LEU A 5 -9.38 -22.49 -8.69
N MET A 6 -8.16 -22.98 -8.45
CA MET A 6 -7.96 -24.01 -7.44
C MET A 6 -8.53 -23.47 -6.12
N PRO A 7 -9.41 -24.21 -5.43
CA PRO A 7 -9.82 -23.83 -4.10
C PRO A 7 -8.56 -23.75 -3.24
N ILE A 8 -8.40 -22.65 -2.51
CA ILE A 8 -7.35 -22.51 -1.51
C ILE A 8 -7.70 -23.51 -0.40
N GLN A 9 -7.21 -24.75 -0.50
CA GLN A 9 -7.37 -25.79 0.52
C GLN A 9 -6.37 -25.57 1.65
N ALA A 10 -6.38 -24.37 2.26
CA ALA A 10 -5.57 -24.04 3.41
C ALA A 10 -6.48 -23.86 4.63
N SER A 11 -6.11 -24.40 5.78
CA SER A 11 -6.84 -24.14 7.00
C SER A 11 -6.69 -22.66 7.40
N ARG A 12 -7.58 -22.17 8.26
CA ARG A 12 -7.45 -20.82 8.82
C ARG A 12 -6.10 -20.62 9.53
N GLU A 13 -5.59 -21.67 10.18
CA GLU A 13 -4.30 -21.66 10.87
C GLU A 13 -3.15 -21.53 9.87
N ASP A 14 -3.19 -22.27 8.77
CA ASP A 14 -2.19 -22.20 7.69
C ASP A 14 -2.14 -20.79 7.08
N LEU A 15 -3.31 -20.21 6.79
CA LEU A 15 -3.42 -18.85 6.25
C LEU A 15 -2.89 -17.80 7.23
N THR A 16 -3.23 -17.92 8.51
CA THR A 16 -2.76 -17.00 9.55
C THR A 16 -1.25 -17.07 9.70
N ALA A 17 -0.68 -18.28 9.71
CA ALA A 17 0.76 -18.48 9.80
C ALA A 17 1.49 -17.96 8.55
N ALA A 18 0.91 -18.15 7.36
CA ALA A 18 1.47 -17.62 6.11
C ALA A 18 1.49 -16.08 6.10
N LEU A 19 0.39 -15.45 6.52
CA LEU A 19 0.31 -13.99 6.65
C LEU A 19 1.33 -13.48 7.67
N ALA A 20 1.42 -14.10 8.85
CA ALA A 20 2.37 -13.71 9.89
C ALA A 20 3.82 -13.74 9.39
N ARG A 21 4.20 -14.75 8.61
CA ARG A 21 5.54 -14.84 7.99
C ARG A 21 5.77 -13.72 6.98
N GLY A 22 4.80 -13.44 6.12
CA GLY A 22 4.89 -12.36 5.12
C GLY A 22 4.96 -10.97 5.78
N ASP A 23 4.18 -10.77 6.83
CA ASP A 23 4.17 -9.54 7.63
C ASP A 23 5.52 -9.34 8.33
N GLU A 24 6.07 -10.37 8.96
CA GLU A 24 7.39 -10.32 9.59
C GLU A 24 8.49 -9.98 8.57
N ALA A 25 8.51 -10.69 7.44
CA ALA A 25 9.50 -10.49 6.39
C ALA A 25 9.47 -9.07 5.79
N SER A 26 8.30 -8.43 5.73
CA SER A 26 8.15 -7.08 5.19
C SER A 26 8.23 -5.97 6.25
N ARG A 27 8.16 -6.30 7.56
CA ARG A 27 8.04 -5.32 8.65
C ARG A 27 9.16 -4.29 8.66
N GLY A 28 10.42 -4.73 8.60
CA GLY A 28 11.58 -3.83 8.64
C GLY A 28 11.55 -2.82 7.49
N ALA A 29 11.37 -3.30 6.26
CA ALA A 29 11.28 -2.45 5.08
C ALA A 29 10.06 -1.49 5.12
N ARG A 30 8.95 -1.88 5.76
CA ARG A 30 7.81 -0.96 5.99
C ARG A 30 8.17 0.15 6.97
N VAL A 31 8.89 -0.16 8.05
CA VAL A 31 9.37 0.83 9.02
C VAL A 31 10.28 1.84 8.33
N GLU A 32 11.27 1.38 7.57
CA GLU A 32 12.19 2.27 6.82
C GLU A 32 11.44 3.23 5.89
N ARG A 33 10.41 2.74 5.18
CA ARG A 33 9.58 3.57 4.30
C ARG A 33 8.73 4.59 5.07
N ILE A 34 8.23 4.22 6.25
CA ILE A 34 7.49 5.14 7.12
C ILE A 34 8.42 6.24 7.65
N GLU A 35 9.63 5.88 8.08
CA GLU A 35 10.64 6.84 8.53
C GLU A 35 11.04 7.80 7.40
N TRP A 36 11.26 7.26 6.19
CA TRP A 36 11.52 8.08 5.01
C TRP A 36 10.35 9.02 4.71
N LEU A 37 9.11 8.53 4.74
CA LEU A 37 7.93 9.37 4.56
C LEU A 37 7.82 10.44 5.64
N ALA A 38 8.09 10.14 6.90
CA ALA A 38 8.02 11.14 7.97
C ALA A 38 8.99 12.31 7.75
N GLN A 39 10.11 12.08 7.07
CA GLN A 39 11.09 13.13 6.72
C GLN A 39 10.66 13.98 5.52
N HIS A 40 9.91 13.41 4.57
CA HIS A 40 9.61 14.05 3.27
C HIS A 40 8.15 14.46 3.10
N TYR A 41 7.26 13.83 3.85
CA TYR A 41 5.83 14.11 3.86
C TYR A 41 5.57 15.20 4.90
N PHE A 42 5.82 16.43 4.47
CA PHE A 42 5.41 17.62 5.21
C PHE A 42 3.91 17.54 5.43
N SER A 43 3.42 17.50 6.68
CA SER A 43 1.99 17.64 6.98
C SER A 43 1.62 19.10 6.73
N PRO A 44 1.05 19.48 5.58
CA PRO A 44 0.57 20.85 5.41
C PRO A 44 -0.67 20.91 6.31
N GLY A 45 -0.75 21.91 7.19
CA GLY A 45 -1.97 22.14 7.96
C GLY A 45 -3.18 22.08 7.02
N ALA A 46 -4.20 21.29 7.39
CA ALA A 46 -5.43 21.03 6.65
C ALA A 46 -5.27 21.15 5.11
N VAL A 47 -4.82 20.08 4.45
CA VAL A 47 -4.88 20.03 2.98
C VAL A 47 -6.35 20.09 2.57
N MET A 48 -6.81 21.28 2.21
CA MET A 48 -8.12 21.50 1.64
C MET A 48 -8.03 21.24 0.14
N GLY A 49 -8.78 20.25 -0.33
CA GLY A 49 -8.75 19.83 -1.72
C GLY A 49 -9.93 18.93 -2.02
N ASP A 50 -10.11 18.59 -3.30
CA ASP A 50 -11.13 17.66 -3.71
C ASP A 50 -10.98 16.33 -2.95
N LEU A 51 -12.09 15.78 -2.46
CA LEU A 51 -12.08 14.55 -1.67
C LEU A 51 -11.46 13.38 -2.44
N ALA A 52 -11.68 13.30 -3.76
CA ALA A 52 -11.09 12.28 -4.61
C ALA A 52 -9.56 12.42 -4.68
N VAL A 53 -9.07 13.66 -4.76
CA VAL A 53 -7.63 13.97 -4.73
C VAL A 53 -6.99 13.55 -3.41
N LEU A 54 -7.58 13.93 -2.29
CA LEU A 54 -7.10 13.55 -0.97
C LEU A 54 -7.10 12.03 -0.77
N HIS A 55 -8.12 11.36 -1.30
CA HIS A 55 -8.23 9.92 -1.24
C HIS A 55 -7.14 9.23 -2.08
N MET A 56 -6.88 9.67 -3.31
CA MET A 56 -5.81 9.11 -4.15
C MET A 56 -4.42 9.30 -3.53
N LEU A 57 -4.16 10.45 -2.91
CA LEU A 57 -2.90 10.68 -2.20
C LEU A 57 -2.73 9.72 -1.01
N GLU A 58 -3.79 9.51 -0.24
CA GLU A 58 -3.78 8.55 0.87
C GLU A 58 -3.58 7.11 0.38
N GLU A 59 -4.20 6.72 -0.74
CA GLU A 59 -3.99 5.41 -1.34
C GLU A 59 -2.57 5.24 -1.91
N ALA A 60 -2.01 6.29 -2.54
CA ALA A 60 -0.63 6.28 -3.03
C ALA A 60 0.35 6.08 -1.87
N ARG A 61 0.11 6.76 -0.75
CA ARG A 61 0.89 6.63 0.49
C ARG A 61 0.81 5.19 1.03
N ARG A 62 -0.38 4.59 1.08
CA ARG A 62 -0.57 3.19 1.50
C ARG A 62 0.16 2.22 0.59
N CYS A 63 0.07 2.40 -0.73
CA CYS A 63 0.81 1.58 -1.69
C CYS A 63 2.31 1.66 -1.46
N PHE A 64 2.86 2.86 -1.27
CA PHE A 64 4.28 3.05 -0.98
C PHE A 64 4.70 2.35 0.32
N ILE A 65 4.00 2.59 1.43
CA ILE A 65 4.31 1.97 2.73
C ILE A 65 4.29 0.44 2.60
N SER A 66 3.28 -0.12 1.94
CA SER A 66 3.16 -1.56 1.75
C SER A 66 4.13 -2.16 0.73
N GLY A 67 4.92 -1.35 0.02
CA GLY A 67 5.89 -1.82 -0.98
C GLY A 67 5.30 -2.08 -2.37
N HIS A 68 4.07 -1.65 -2.64
CA HIS A 68 3.41 -1.74 -3.93
C HIS A 68 3.79 -0.54 -4.82
N PHE A 69 5.05 -0.47 -5.26
CA PHE A 69 5.61 0.69 -5.96
C PHE A 69 4.86 1.07 -7.26
N VAL A 70 4.45 0.09 -8.06
CA VAL A 70 3.68 0.34 -9.29
C VAL A 70 2.33 1.00 -8.96
N GLY A 71 1.65 0.54 -7.89
CA GLY A 71 0.40 1.13 -7.44
C GLY A 71 0.58 2.58 -6.98
N ALA A 72 1.66 2.86 -6.23
CA ALA A 72 1.99 4.22 -5.82
C ALA A 72 2.25 5.16 -7.03
N LEU A 73 2.97 4.68 -8.05
CA LEU A 73 3.24 5.44 -9.27
C LEU A 73 1.97 5.71 -10.09
N LEU A 74 1.10 4.70 -10.25
CA LEU A 74 -0.16 4.86 -10.98
C LEU A 74 -1.09 5.88 -10.32
N LEU A 75 -1.18 5.85 -8.99
CA LEU A 75 -1.98 6.82 -8.24
C LEU A 75 -1.38 8.24 -8.30
N ALA A 76 -0.06 8.37 -8.19
CA ALA A 76 0.62 9.66 -8.33
C ALA A 76 0.48 10.25 -9.75
N THR A 77 0.56 9.43 -10.79
CA THR A 77 0.38 9.87 -12.19
C THR A 77 -1.06 10.24 -12.49
N SER A 78 -2.03 9.54 -11.90
CA SER A 78 -3.46 9.90 -12.00
C SER A 78 -3.75 11.28 -11.39
N PHE A 79 -3.05 11.66 -10.33
CA PHE A 79 -3.13 12.99 -9.74
C PHE A 79 -2.54 14.08 -10.65
N MET A 80 -1.39 13.83 -11.30
CA MET A 80 -0.72 14.82 -12.16
C MET A 80 -1.40 15.03 -13.52
N GLY A 81 -2.18 14.05 -13.99
CA GLY A 81 -2.89 14.12 -15.26
C GLY A 81 -4.30 14.75 -15.18
N MET A 82 -4.73 15.16 -13.99
CA MET A 82 -6.02 15.83 -13.73
C MET A 82 -5.89 17.35 -13.80
#